data_AF-A0A832VLJ8-F1
#
_entry.id   AF-A0A832VLJ8-F1
#
_cell.length_a   1.000
_cell.length_b   1.000
_cell.length_c   1.000
_cell.angle_alpha   90.00
_cell.angle_beta   90.00
_cell.angle_gamma   90.00
#
_symmetry.space_group_name_H-M   'P 1'
#
loop_
_entity.id
_entity.type
_entity.pdbx_description
1 polymer ?
#
loop_
_entity_poly.entity_id
_entity_poly.type
_entity_poly.pdbx_seq_one_letter_code
_entity_poly.pdbx_strand_id
1 'polypeptide(L)'
;MSQSNNSSEAQEILEESQKIKISEEDANTKKIRDVIFVGTKPIMTYVTSTLTQLSSQQVVTIKARGQRITQAVDVSQMIVKKMNAVGYIIKDVRISSDSLLSQDGKTRNVSTIEIDISIE
;
A
#
# COMPACT_ATOMS: atom_id res chain seq x y z
N MET A 1 17.32 44.01 -36.98
CA MET A 1 17.44 42.55 -37.19
C MET A 1 18.56 42.11 -36.25
N SER A 2 18.39 41.29 -35.22
CA SER A 2 17.50 40.15 -34.99
C SER A 2 17.42 39.92 -33.47
N GLN A 3 16.21 39.90 -32.90
CA GLN A 3 16.03 39.37 -31.54
C GLN A 3 15.94 37.85 -31.65
N SER A 4 17.02 37.17 -31.28
CA SER A 4 17.07 35.73 -31.08
C SER A 4 17.39 35.49 -29.62
N ASN A 5 16.40 34.97 -28.88
CA ASN A 5 16.55 33.98 -27.81
C ASN A 5 15.21 33.89 -27.05
N ASN A 6 14.27 33.11 -27.59
CA ASN A 6 12.98 32.84 -26.93
C ASN A 6 12.68 31.33 -26.79
N SER A 7 13.69 30.48 -26.98
CA SER A 7 13.57 29.02 -26.88
C SER A 7 13.84 28.48 -25.47
N SER A 8 14.53 29.24 -24.62
CA SER A 8 14.89 28.81 -23.25
C SER A 8 13.73 28.97 -22.27
N GLU A 9 12.98 30.09 -22.36
CA GLU A 9 11.84 30.36 -21.49
C GLU A 9 10.69 29.37 -21.73
N ALA A 10 10.46 29.00 -22.99
CA ALA A 10 9.44 27.99 -23.33
C ALA A 10 9.81 26.60 -22.78
N GLN A 11 11.10 26.26 -22.71
CA GLN A 11 11.57 25.01 -22.13
C GLN A 11 11.44 24.99 -20.60
N GLU A 12 11.77 26.11 -19.93
CA GLU A 12 11.59 26.25 -18.48
C GLU A 12 10.12 26.17 -18.06
N ILE A 13 9.21 26.81 -18.82
CA ILE A 13 7.75 26.76 -18.54
C ILE A 13 7.20 25.33 -18.71
N LEU A 14 7.71 24.57 -19.69
CA LEU A 14 7.32 23.18 -19.92
C LEU A 14 7.84 22.26 -18.81
N GLU A 15 9.08 22.44 -18.36
CA GLU A 15 9.66 21.69 -17.24
C GLU A 15 8.98 22.03 -15.91
N GLU A 16 8.66 23.29 -15.65
CA GLU A 16 7.95 23.72 -14.45
C GLU A 16 6.50 23.23 -14.45
N SER A 17 5.82 23.25 -15.60
CA SER A 17 4.48 22.66 -15.75
C SER A 17 4.47 21.14 -15.57
N GLN A 18 5.52 20.45 -16.02
CA GLN A 18 5.69 19.01 -15.78
C GLN A 18 6.02 18.71 -14.31
N LYS A 19 6.83 19.55 -13.66
CA LYS A 19 7.17 19.43 -12.23
C LYS A 19 5.97 19.71 -11.33
N ILE A 20 5.10 20.66 -11.70
CA ILE A 20 3.82 20.92 -11.04
C ILE A 20 2.89 19.70 -11.18
N LYS A 21 2.75 19.12 -12.39
CA LYS A 21 1.95 17.89 -12.59
C LYS A 21 2.47 16.68 -11.80
N ILE A 22 3.78 16.46 -11.77
CA ILE A 22 4.39 15.37 -10.99
C ILE A 22 4.17 15.59 -9.49
N SER A 23 4.23 16.85 -9.02
CA SER A 23 3.97 17.17 -7.61
C SER A 23 2.49 17.04 -7.20
N GLU A 24 1.56 17.27 -8.12
CA GLU A 24 0.12 17.13 -7.87
C GLU A 24 -0.33 15.66 -7.88
N GLU A 25 0.26 14.79 -8.71
CA GLU A 25 -0.01 13.34 -8.68
C GLU A 25 0.50 12.68 -7.38
N ASP A 26 1.65 13.11 -6.86
CA ASP A 26 2.18 12.64 -5.58
C ASP A 26 1.41 13.21 -4.37
N ALA A 27 0.90 14.45 -4.45
CA ALA A 27 0.11 15.08 -3.39
C ALA A 27 -1.35 14.59 -3.34
N ASN A 28 -1.94 14.20 -4.48
CA ASN A 28 -3.28 13.61 -4.56
C ASN A 28 -3.29 12.11 -4.18
N THR A 29 -2.12 11.51 -3.97
CA THR A 29 -1.96 10.14 -3.46
C THR A 29 -1.83 10.09 -1.93
N LYS A 30 -2.35 11.10 -1.22
CA LYS A 30 -2.87 10.89 0.14
C LYS A 30 -4.31 10.33 0.10
N LYS A 31 -4.65 9.56 -0.94
CA LYS A 31 -5.79 8.63 -0.90
C LYS A 31 -5.57 7.70 0.28
N ILE A 32 -6.57 7.66 1.15
CA ILE A 32 -6.69 6.75 2.28
C ILE A 32 -6.53 5.33 1.71
N ARG A 33 -5.33 4.75 1.82
CA ARG A 33 -5.07 3.39 1.33
C ARG A 33 -5.71 2.45 2.34
N ASP A 34 -6.73 1.72 1.91
CA ASP A 34 -7.39 0.60 2.59
C ASP A 34 -6.50 -0.66 2.63
N VAL A 35 -5.19 -0.52 2.42
CA VAL A 35 -4.26 -1.63 2.31
C VAL A 35 -3.09 -1.46 3.28
N ILE A 36 -2.85 -2.50 4.07
CA ILE A 36 -1.71 -2.63 4.98
C ILE A 36 -0.74 -3.67 4.45
N PHE A 37 0.46 -3.24 4.03
CA PHE A 37 1.53 -4.16 3.61
C PHE A 37 2.35 -4.64 4.81
N VAL A 38 2.34 -5.95 5.05
CA VAL A 38 3.11 -6.59 6.13
C VAL A 38 4.51 -6.94 5.64
N GLY A 39 5.50 -6.51 6.40
CA GLY A 39 6.93 -6.63 6.12
C GLY A 39 7.70 -6.97 7.39
N THR A 40 8.84 -6.35 7.60
CA THR A 40 9.77 -6.69 8.70
C THR A 40 9.49 -5.95 10.02
N LYS A 41 8.52 -5.05 10.07
CA LYS A 41 8.23 -4.29 11.31
C LYS A 41 7.60 -5.21 12.37
N PRO A 42 7.64 -4.84 13.66
CA PRO A 42 6.98 -5.59 14.72
C PRO A 42 5.48 -5.76 14.45
N ILE A 43 4.92 -6.90 14.87
CA ILE A 43 3.51 -7.25 14.63
C ILE A 43 2.52 -6.15 15.06
N MET A 44 2.76 -5.54 16.22
CA MET A 44 1.89 -4.50 16.77
C MET A 44 1.82 -3.26 15.89
N THR A 45 2.87 -2.94 15.10
CA THR A 45 2.83 -1.82 14.17
C THR A 45 1.73 -2.00 13.12
N TYR A 46 1.57 -3.23 12.62
CA TYR A 46 0.55 -3.55 11.63
C TYR A 46 -0.84 -3.61 12.26
N VAL A 47 -0.97 -4.16 13.47
CA VAL A 47 -2.23 -4.18 14.22
C VAL A 47 -2.75 -2.76 14.43
N THR A 48 -1.91 -1.87 14.99
CA THR A 48 -2.31 -0.47 15.23
C THR A 48 -2.64 0.25 13.94
N SER A 49 -1.85 0.07 12.88
CA SER A 49 -2.13 0.72 11.59
C SER A 49 -3.46 0.27 10.98
N THR A 50 -3.77 -1.04 11.08
CA THR A 50 -5.02 -1.61 10.57
C THR A 50 -6.22 -1.06 11.34
N LEU A 51 -6.16 -1.02 12.68
CA LEU A 51 -7.23 -0.46 13.52
C LEU A 51 -7.44 1.04 13.27
N THR A 52 -6.36 1.80 13.08
CA THR A 52 -6.45 3.22 12.72
C THR A 52 -7.18 3.40 11.39
N GLN A 53 -6.89 2.59 10.38
CA GLN A 53 -7.58 2.67 9.09
C GLN A 53 -9.06 2.27 9.19
N LEU A 54 -9.36 1.17 9.90
CA LEU A 54 -10.72 0.69 10.15
C LEU A 54 -11.61 1.72 10.89
N SER A 55 -11.02 2.66 11.63
CA SER A 55 -11.79 3.77 12.24
C SER A 55 -12.43 4.71 11.21
N SER A 56 -11.92 4.71 9.99
CA SER A 56 -12.36 5.58 8.88
C SER A 56 -12.82 4.82 7.65
N GLN A 57 -12.68 3.50 7.63
CA GLN A 57 -12.95 2.64 6.49
C GLN A 57 -13.72 1.39 6.91
N GLN A 58 -14.69 0.98 6.09
CA GLN A 58 -15.50 -0.21 6.36
C GLN A 58 -14.70 -1.51 6.22
N VAL A 59 -13.69 -1.52 5.35
CA VAL A 59 -12.85 -2.68 5.05
C VAL A 59 -11.40 -2.23 4.96
N VAL A 60 -10.49 -3.03 5.52
CA VAL A 60 -9.05 -2.88 5.34
C VAL A 60 -8.45 -4.23 4.94
N THR A 61 -7.64 -4.23 3.89
CA THR A 61 -6.95 -5.41 3.36
C THR A 61 -5.51 -5.48 3.87
N ILE A 62 -5.19 -6.53 4.61
CA ILE A 62 -3.82 -6.86 5.00
C ILE A 62 -3.18 -7.67 3.87
N LYS A 63 -2.10 -7.18 3.27
CA LYS A 63 -1.36 -7.85 2.20
C LYS A 63 0.03 -8.29 2.65
N ALA A 64 0.43 -9.49 2.28
CA ALA A 64 1.78 -9.99 2.52
C ALA A 64 2.22 -10.97 1.44
N ARG A 65 3.53 -11.26 1.43
CA ARG A 65 4.13 -12.22 0.50
C ARG A 65 5.25 -13.03 1.13
N GLY A 66 5.46 -14.23 0.61
CA GLY A 66 6.51 -15.16 1.05
C GLY A 66 6.48 -15.38 2.55
N GLN A 67 7.64 -15.26 3.21
CA GLN A 67 7.79 -15.50 4.66
C GLN A 67 6.89 -14.61 5.55
N ARG A 68 6.41 -13.47 5.04
CA ARG A 68 5.57 -12.54 5.81
C ARG A 68 4.08 -12.92 5.83
N ILE A 69 3.68 -13.96 5.10
CA ILE A 69 2.30 -14.48 5.11
C ILE A 69 1.87 -14.87 6.52
N THR A 70 2.70 -15.63 7.26
CA THR A 70 2.39 -16.03 8.64
C THR A 70 2.12 -14.82 9.53
N GLN A 71 2.95 -13.77 9.40
CA GLN A 71 2.78 -12.55 10.17
C GLN A 71 1.49 -11.81 9.83
N ALA A 72 1.05 -11.80 8.56
CA ALA A 72 -0.24 -11.23 8.19
C ALA A 72 -1.42 -12.00 8.79
N VAL A 73 -1.34 -13.34 8.81
CA VAL A 73 -2.32 -14.18 9.49
C VAL A 73 -2.35 -13.87 10.99
N ASP A 74 -1.19 -13.76 11.64
CA ASP A 74 -1.12 -13.41 13.08
C ASP A 74 -1.74 -12.03 13.37
N VAL A 75 -1.49 -11.02 12.52
CA VAL A 75 -2.10 -9.70 12.63
C VAL A 75 -3.63 -9.79 12.53
N SER A 76 -4.14 -10.48 11.51
CA SER A 76 -5.59 -10.64 11.29
C SER A 76 -6.28 -11.30 12.49
N GLN A 77 -5.69 -12.39 12.99
CA GLN A 77 -6.20 -13.15 14.14
C GLN A 77 -6.12 -12.33 15.42
N MET A 78 -5.06 -11.55 15.62
CA MET A 78 -4.94 -10.70 16.79
C MET A 78 -6.02 -9.63 16.83
N ILE A 79 -6.35 -9.02 15.68
CA ILE A 79 -7.41 -8.00 15.58
C ILE A 79 -8.75 -8.61 15.96
N VAL A 80 -9.17 -9.69 15.29
CA VAL A 80 -10.46 -10.35 15.56
C VAL A 80 -10.56 -10.80 17.02
N LYS A 81 -9.51 -11.42 17.58
CA LYS A 81 -9.53 -11.91 18.96
C LYS A 81 -9.56 -10.78 19.99
N LYS A 82 -8.77 -9.72 19.80
CA LYS A 82 -8.70 -8.61 20.78
C LYS A 82 -9.88 -7.65 20.67
N MET A 83 -10.49 -7.54 19.49
CA MET A 83 -11.59 -6.63 19.23
C MET A 83 -12.93 -7.35 19.03
N ASN A 84 -13.06 -8.57 19.56
CA ASN A 84 -14.27 -9.37 19.48
C ASN A 84 -15.52 -8.61 19.97
N ALA A 85 -15.38 -7.78 21.01
CA ALA A 85 -16.47 -6.96 21.53
C ALA A 85 -16.94 -5.85 20.57
N VAL A 86 -16.11 -5.47 19.59
CA VAL A 86 -16.42 -4.45 18.58
C VAL A 86 -17.04 -5.10 17.32
N GLY A 87 -16.89 -6.41 17.14
CA GLY A 87 -17.45 -7.13 15.99
C GLY A 87 -16.56 -7.12 14.74
N TYR A 88 -15.24 -6.98 14.87
CA TYR A 88 -14.34 -7.14 13.73
C TYR A 88 -14.23 -8.61 13.31
N ILE A 89 -14.38 -8.85 12.01
CA ILE A 89 -14.35 -10.17 11.39
C ILE A 89 -13.34 -10.22 10.24
N ILE A 90 -12.90 -11.43 9.88
CA ILE A 90 -12.22 -11.69 8.61
C ILE A 90 -13.31 -11.96 7.57
N LYS A 91 -13.44 -11.07 6.59
CA LYS A 91 -14.48 -11.11 5.57
C LYS A 91 -14.11 -12.03 4.40
N ASP A 92 -12.87 -11.93 3.93
CA ASP A 92 -12.37 -12.71 2.79
C ASP A 92 -10.86 -12.93 2.90
N VAL A 93 -10.38 -14.03 2.31
CA VAL A 93 -8.95 -14.38 2.23
C VAL A 93 -8.62 -14.84 0.82
N ARG A 94 -7.73 -14.12 0.16
CA ARG A 94 -7.28 -14.42 -1.20
C ARG A 94 -5.80 -14.79 -1.20
N ILE A 95 -5.44 -15.86 -1.90
CA ILE A 95 -4.06 -16.31 -2.07
C ILE A 95 -3.71 -16.38 -3.55
N SER A 96 -2.48 -15.99 -3.89
CA SER A 96 -1.99 -16.01 -5.26
C SER A 96 -0.47 -16.23 -5.28
N SER A 97 0.15 -16.05 -6.45
CA SER A 97 1.59 -16.10 -6.64
C SER A 97 2.02 -15.06 -7.67
N ASP A 98 2.96 -14.20 -7.29
CA ASP A 98 3.53 -13.18 -8.17
C ASP A 98 4.93 -13.60 -8.63
N SER A 99 5.25 -13.36 -9.90
CA SER A 99 6.62 -13.52 -10.41
C SER A 99 7.44 -12.26 -10.11
N LEU A 100 8.50 -12.41 -9.32
CA LEU A 100 9.37 -11.31 -8.92
C LEU A 100 10.77 -11.50 -9.48
N LEU A 101 11.37 -10.40 -9.94
CA LEU A 101 12.77 -10.37 -10.30
C LEU A 101 13.62 -10.33 -9.03
N SER A 102 14.52 -11.30 -8.90
CA SER A 102 15.50 -11.34 -7.82
C SER A 102 16.75 -10.55 -8.20
N GLN A 103 17.61 -10.25 -7.21
CA GLN A 103 18.83 -9.47 -7.39
C GLN A 103 19.82 -10.12 -8.38
N ASP A 104 19.75 -11.44 -8.55
CA ASP A 104 20.53 -12.21 -9.52
C ASP A 104 19.93 -12.19 -10.94
N GLY A 105 18.92 -11.36 -11.20
CA GLY A 105 18.26 -11.24 -12.50
C GLY A 105 17.34 -12.40 -12.86
N LYS A 106 17.16 -13.38 -11.98
CA LYS A 106 16.26 -14.51 -12.20
C LYS A 106 14.87 -14.20 -11.67
N THR A 107 13.85 -14.61 -12.41
CA THR A 107 12.46 -14.56 -11.93
C THR A 107 12.18 -15.71 -10.96
N ARG A 108 11.45 -15.41 -9.88
CA ARG A 108 11.00 -16.40 -8.90
C ARG A 108 9.56 -16.11 -8.53
N ASN A 109 8.78 -17.17 -8.42
CA ASN A 109 7.41 -17.09 -7.94
C ASN A 109 7.41 -16.91 -6.42
N VAL A 110 6.62 -15.95 -5.94
CA VAL A 110 6.45 -15.66 -4.52
C VAL A 110 4.97 -15.65 -4.21
N SER A 111 4.56 -16.53 -3.30
CA SER A 111 3.19 -16.59 -2.82
C SER A 111 2.77 -15.28 -2.18
N THR A 112 1.52 -14.89 -2.40
CA THR A 112 0.90 -13.69 -1.84
C THR A 112 -0.37 -14.05 -1.10
N ILE A 113 -0.71 -13.24 -0.10
CA ILE A 113 -1.97 -13.34 0.64
C ILE A 113 -2.57 -11.94 0.79
N GLU A 114 -3.88 -11.87 0.71
CA GLU A 114 -4.70 -10.71 1.05
C GLU A 114 -5.78 -11.15 2.03
N ILE A 115 -5.96 -10.40 3.12
CA ILE A 115 -6.94 -10.70 4.16
C ILE A 115 -7.77 -9.44 4.39
N ASP A 116 -9.07 -9.50 4.13
CA ASP A 116 -9.97 -8.38 4.37
C ASP A 116 -10.53 -8.45 5.79
N ILE A 117 -10.37 -7.35 6.52
CA ILE A 117 -10.97 -7.14 7.84
C ILE A 117 -12.09 -6.12 7.70
N SER A 118 -13.25 -6.41 8.28
CA SER A 118 -14.39 -5.48 8.35
C SER A 118 -15.10 -5.58 9.68
N ILE A 119 -15.99 -4.62 9.96
CA ILE A 119 -16.96 -4.72 11.05
C ILE A 119 -18.25 -5.37 10.53
N GLU A 120 -18.87 -6.22 11.35
CA GLU A 120 -20.19 -6.82 11.10
C GLU A 120 -21.33 -5.94 11.61
#